data_AF-A0A178X2U7-F1
#
_entry.id   AF-A0A178X2U7-F1
#
_cell.length_a   1.000
_cell.length_b   1.000
_cell.length_c   1.000
_cell.angle_alpha   90.00
_cell.angle_beta   90.00
_cell.angle_gamma   90.00
#
_symmetry.space_group_name_H-M   'P 1'
#
loop_
_entity.id
_entity.type
_entity.pdbx_description
1 polymer ?
#
loop_
_entity_poly.entity_id
_entity_poly.type
_entity_poly.pdbx_seq_one_letter_code
_entity_poly.pdbx_strand_id
1 'polypeptide(L)'
;MTKKLHTSRPTHRAVVTVHAPADEVARIWGAASEVAAVDDRTCRVVSPAYTLEWLAFRLTSLGREFEVHAPPELAEHLRELGGRALRAVSPA
;
A
#
# COMPACT_ATOMS: atom_id res chain seq x y z
N MET A 1 21.39 -32.38 -8.74
CA MET A 1 21.12 -30.97 -9.08
C MET A 1 19.74 -30.60 -8.52
N THR A 2 19.67 -30.29 -7.22
CA THR A 2 18.42 -29.99 -6.50
C THR A 2 18.05 -28.53 -6.72
N LYS A 3 17.06 -28.29 -7.59
CA LYS A 3 16.52 -26.95 -7.83
C LYS A 3 15.72 -26.54 -6.59
N LYS A 4 16.35 -25.81 -5.66
CA LYS A 4 15.65 -25.17 -4.55
C LYS A 4 14.60 -24.24 -5.13
N LEU A 5 13.33 -24.61 -5.01
CA LEU A 5 12.19 -23.73 -5.23
C LEU A 5 12.21 -22.68 -4.11
N HIS A 6 12.97 -21.61 -4.28
CA HIS A 6 12.72 -20.39 -3.52
C HIS A 6 11.47 -19.76 -4.12
N THR A 7 10.30 -20.16 -3.60
CA THR A 7 9.02 -19.51 -3.92
C THR A 7 8.97 -18.16 -3.18
N SER A 8 9.85 -17.23 -3.53
CA SER A 8 9.69 -15.85 -3.05
C SER A 8 8.40 -15.31 -3.67
N ARG A 9 7.46 -14.85 -2.83
CA ARG A 9 6.23 -14.21 -3.32
C ARG A 9 6.62 -13.03 -4.21
N PRO A 10 5.96 -12.82 -5.37
CA PRO A 10 6.27 -11.70 -6.24
C PRO A 10 6.17 -10.36 -5.49
N THR A 11 7.12 -9.46 -5.75
CA THR A 11 7.15 -8.13 -5.16
C THR A 11 6.81 -7.08 -6.22
N HIS A 12 6.13 -6.02 -5.78
CA HIS A 12 5.59 -4.97 -6.63
C HIS A 12 5.88 -3.61 -6.01
N ARG A 13 6.02 -2.60 -6.86
CA ARG A 13 6.13 -1.20 -6.47
C ARG A 13 4.75 -0.57 -6.52
N ALA A 14 4.28 -0.04 -5.40
CA ALA A 14 3.03 0.69 -5.36
C ALA A 14 3.21 2.12 -5.84
N VAL A 15 2.20 2.63 -6.54
CA VAL A 15 2.01 4.04 -6.85
C VAL A 15 0.67 4.45 -6.26
N VAL A 16 0.70 5.37 -5.31
CA VAL A 16 -0.52 5.80 -4.59
C VAL A 16 -0.57 7.31 -4.44
N THR A 17 -1.78 7.86 -4.40
CA THR A 17 -2.03 9.19 -3.83
C THR A 17 -2.45 8.99 -2.38
N VAL A 18 -1.87 9.75 -1.46
CA VAL A 18 -2.28 9.79 -0.06
C VAL A 18 -2.84 11.18 0.24
N HIS A 19 -4.01 11.22 0.87
CA HIS A 19 -4.68 12.44 1.30
C HIS A 19 -4.09 12.95 2.62
N ALA A 20 -2.79 13.26 2.58
CA ALA A 20 -2.05 13.90 3.65
C ALA A 20 -0.83 14.68 3.10
N PRO A 21 -0.32 15.68 3.85
CA PRO A 21 0.90 16.42 3.50
C PRO A 21 2.13 15.51 3.32
N ALA A 22 3.00 15.85 2.38
CA ALA A 22 4.16 15.03 2.04
C ALA A 22 5.14 14.81 3.20
N ASP A 23 5.32 15.79 4.08
CA ASP A 23 6.22 15.71 5.24
C ASP A 23 5.69 14.76 6.33
N GLU A 24 4.37 14.70 6.52
CA GLU A 24 3.70 13.73 7.39
C GLU A 24 3.90 12.31 6.84
N VAL A 25 3.60 12.11 5.55
CA VAL A 25 3.70 10.79 4.91
C VAL A 25 5.15 10.30 4.85
N ALA A 26 6.11 11.17 4.55
CA ALA A 26 7.53 10.83 4.54
C ALA A 26 8.04 10.35 5.92
N ARG A 27 7.54 10.93 7.02
CA ARG A 27 7.87 10.49 8.38
C ARG A 27 7.34 9.09 8.70
N ILE A 28 6.16 8.73 8.19
CA ILE A 28 5.51 7.44 8.46
C ILE A 28 6.08 6.33 7.57
N TRP A 29 6.26 6.59 6.27
CA TRP A 29 6.70 5.58 5.30
C TRP A 29 8.21 5.46 5.14
N GLY A 30 8.97 6.39 5.74
CA GLY A 30 10.41 6.39 5.80
C GLY A 30 11.08 6.69 4.45
N ALA A 31 12.39 6.89 4.49
CA ALA A 31 13.23 7.31 3.36
C ALA A 31 13.25 6.34 2.16
N ALA A 32 12.72 5.11 2.31
CA ALA A 32 12.69 4.13 1.24
C ALA A 32 11.62 4.44 0.17
N SER A 33 10.64 5.29 0.48
CA SER A 33 9.57 5.64 -0.47
C SER A 33 9.84 7.01 -1.07
N GLU A 34 9.61 7.15 -2.38
CA GLU A 34 9.67 8.45 -3.05
C GLU A 34 8.34 9.16 -2.80
N VAL A 35 8.36 10.26 -2.04
CA VAL A 35 7.17 11.05 -1.71
C VAL A 35 7.29 12.41 -2.38
N ALA A 36 6.31 12.76 -3.22
CA ALA A 36 6.24 14.04 -3.90
C ALA A 36 4.91 14.73 -3.55
N ALA A 37 4.97 15.98 -3.09
CA ALA A 37 3.76 16.78 -2.87
C ALA A 37 3.03 16.98 -4.20
N VAL A 38 1.71 16.79 -4.19
CA VAL A 38 0.82 17.18 -5.29
C VAL A 38 0.24 18.56 -4.98
N ASP A 39 -0.17 18.76 -3.72
CA ASP A 39 -0.56 20.04 -3.13
C ASP A 39 -0.24 20.04 -1.61
N ASP A 40 -0.74 21.04 -0.86
CA ASP A 40 -0.50 21.19 0.58
C ASP A 40 -1.14 20.08 1.45
N ARG A 41 -2.05 19.29 0.88
CA ARG A 41 -2.91 18.32 1.57
C ARG A 41 -2.82 16.92 0.97
N THR A 42 -2.20 16.75 -0.19
CA THR A 42 -2.07 15.49 -0.89
C THR A 42 -0.65 15.27 -1.40
N CYS A 43 -0.21 14.02 -1.38
CA CYS A 43 1.07 13.63 -1.94
C CYS A 43 0.97 12.32 -2.71
N ARG A 44 1.86 12.19 -3.70
CA ARG A 44 2.06 10.96 -4.46
C ARG A 44 3.22 10.19 -3.86
N VAL A 45 3.02 8.89 -3.64
CA VAL A 45 4.03 8.00 -3.08
C VAL A 45 4.34 6.86 -4.04
N VAL A 46 5.63 6.60 -4.22
CA VAL A 46 6.14 5.41 -4.89
C VAL A 46 6.90 4.57 -3.86
N SER A 47 6.45 3.35 -3.62
CA SER A 47 7.08 2.47 -2.64
C SER A 47 8.31 1.73 -3.21
N PRO A 48 9.17 1.15 -2.35
CA PRO A 48 9.99 0.01 -2.74
C PRO A 48 9.15 -1.17 -3.21
N ALA A 49 9.81 -2.16 -3.81
CA ALA A 49 9.17 -3.41 -4.16
C ALA A 49 8.89 -4.24 -2.90
N TYR A 50 7.61 -4.54 -2.64
CA TYR A 50 7.16 -5.37 -1.54
C TYR A 50 6.07 -6.34 -1.98
N THR A 51 5.74 -7.35 -1.17
CA THR A 51 4.59 -8.21 -1.49
C THR A 51 3.29 -7.42 -1.36
N LEU A 52 2.23 -7.85 -2.05
CA LEU A 52 0.93 -7.17 -2.02
C LEU A 52 0.37 -7.08 -0.59
N GLU A 53 0.58 -8.11 0.22
CA GLU A 53 0.12 -8.14 1.62
C GLU A 53 0.81 -7.07 2.45
N TRP A 54 2.12 -6.89 2.27
CA TRP A 54 2.88 -5.88 3.00
C TRP A 54 2.49 -4.47 2.56
N LEU A 55 2.27 -4.25 1.27
CA LEU A 55 1.79 -2.97 0.74
C LEU A 55 0.40 -2.64 1.30
N ALA A 56 -0.52 -3.59 1.31
CA ALA A 56 -1.87 -3.39 1.85
C ALA A 56 -1.85 -3.11 3.36
N PHE A 57 -1.04 -3.82 4.13
CA PHE A 57 -0.84 -3.54 5.55
C PHE A 57 -0.29 -2.13 5.79
N ARG A 58 0.73 -1.72 5.03
CA ARG A 58 1.31 -0.37 5.12
C ARG A 58 0.32 0.73 4.77
N LEU A 59 -0.52 0.52 3.76
CA LEU A 59 -1.53 1.50 3.35
C LEU A 59 -2.66 1.62 4.37
N THR A 60 -3.20 0.49 4.83
CA THR A 60 -4.29 0.47 5.81
C THR A 60 -3.89 1.00 7.19
N SER A 61 -2.60 0.88 7.56
CA SER A 61 -2.07 1.43 8.81
C SER A 61 -1.77 2.94 8.76
N LEU A 62 -1.89 3.60 7.60
CA LEU A 62 -1.70 5.06 7.49
C LEU A 62 -2.73 5.86 8.31
N GLY A 63 -3.94 5.34 8.48
CA GLY A 63 -5.05 6.09 9.08
C GLY A 63 -5.47 7.32 8.25
N ARG A 64 -5.18 7.30 6.95
CA ARG A 64 -5.49 8.36 5.97
C ARG A 64 -6.15 7.73 4.75
N GLU A 65 -6.97 8.51 4.06
CA GLU A 65 -7.52 8.12 2.77
C GLU A 65 -6.38 8.04 1.73
N PHE A 66 -6.49 7.07 0.82
CA PHE A 66 -5.51 6.86 -0.24
C PHE A 66 -6.15 6.27 -1.49
N GLU A 67 -5.51 6.48 -2.63
CA GLU A 67 -5.91 5.97 -3.93
C GLU A 67 -4.77 5.15 -4.53
N VAL A 68 -5.05 3.94 -4.99
CA VAL A 68 -4.07 3.06 -5.62
C VAL A 68 -4.12 3.21 -7.14
N HIS A 69 -3.01 3.59 -7.74
CA HIS A 69 -2.86 3.71 -9.20
C HIS A 69 -2.16 2.50 -9.81
N ALA A 70 -1.22 1.89 -9.06
CA ALA A 70 -0.53 0.67 -9.46
C ALA A 70 0.04 -0.06 -8.24
N PRO A 71 0.28 -1.39 -8.32
CA PRO A 71 -0.21 -2.27 -9.39
C PRO A 71 -1.73 -2.55 -9.22
N PRO A 72 -2.48 -2.90 -10.28
CA PRO A 72 -3.93 -3.16 -10.17
C PRO A 72 -4.25 -4.28 -9.18
N GLU A 73 -3.38 -5.27 -9.06
CA GLU A 73 -3.50 -6.39 -8.11
C GLU A 73 -3.51 -5.92 -6.65
N LEU A 74 -2.90 -4.76 -6.35
CA LEU A 74 -2.97 -4.18 -5.00
C LEU A 74 -4.37 -3.64 -4.70
N ALA A 75 -5.02 -3.02 -5.66
CA ALA A 75 -6.39 -2.54 -5.50
C ALA A 75 -7.37 -3.71 -5.32
N GLU A 76 -7.17 -4.81 -6.05
CA GLU A 76 -7.93 -6.05 -5.86
C GLU A 76 -7.71 -6.64 -4.46
N HIS A 77 -6.46 -6.76 -4.03
CA HIS A 77 -6.11 -7.28 -2.72
C HIS A 77 -6.74 -6.45 -1.57
N LEU A 78 -6.73 -5.13 -1.69
CA LEU A 78 -7.37 -4.22 -0.74
C LEU A 78 -8.89 -4.34 -0.73
N ARG A 79 -9.53 -4.53 -1.89
CA ARG A 79 -10.97 -4.75 -1.99
C ARG A 79 -11.38 -6.02 -1.24
N GLU A 80 -10.63 -7.10 -1.39
CA GLU A 80 -10.88 -8.34 -0.66
C GLU A 80 -10.66 -8.18 0.85
N LEU A 81 -9.56 -7.52 1.24
CA LEU A 81 -9.24 -7.23 2.64
C LEU A 81 -10.34 -6.39 3.30
N GLY A 82 -10.75 -5.29 2.66
CA GLY A 82 -11.83 -4.43 3.12
C GLY A 82 -13.15 -5.18 3.21
N GLY A 83 -13.48 -6.02 2.21
CA GLY A 83 -14.67 -6.86 2.25
C GLY A 83 -14.69 -7.84 3.42
N ARG A 84 -13.55 -8.46 3.76
CA ARG A 84 -13.43 -9.32 4.96
C ARG A 84 -13.61 -8.51 6.25
N ALA A 85 -12.96 -7.35 6.34
CA ALA A 85 -13.05 -6.47 7.51
C ALA A 85 -14.48 -5.98 7.74
N LEU A 86 -15.18 -5.55 6.69
CA LEU A 86 -16.59 -5.12 6.77
C LEU A 86 -17.50 -6.26 7.23
N ARG A 87 -17.37 -7.46 6.67
CA ARG A 87 -18.16 -8.62 7.12
C ARG A 87 -17.91 -9.00 8.57
N ALA A 88 -16.71 -8.74 9.10
CA ALA A 88 -16.37 -9.06 10.49
C ALA A 88 -17.06 -8.15 11.52
N VAL A 89 -17.54 -6.97 11.11
CA VAL A 89 -18.22 -6.00 11.98
C VAL A 89 -19.72 -5.89 11.72
N SER A 90 -20.24 -6.55 10.69
CA SER A 90 -21.68 -6.68 10.46
C SER A 90 -22.27 -7.62 11.52
N PRO A 91 -23.24 -7.18 12.33
CA PRO A 91 -24.00 -8.09 13.17
C PRO A 91 -24.75 -9.09 12.29
N ALA A 92 -24.84 -10.34 12.78
CA ALA A 92 -25.63 -11.40 12.14
C ALA A 92 -27.13 -11.04 12.07
#